data_AF-A0A357NFK1-F1
#
_entry.id   AF-A0A357NFK1-F1
#
_cell.length_a   1.000
_cell.length_b   1.000
_cell.length_c   1.000
_cell.angle_alpha   90.00
_cell.angle_beta   90.00
_cell.angle_gamma   90.00
#
_symmetry.space_group_name_H-M   'P 1'
#
loop_
_entity.id
_entity.type
_entity.pdbx_description
1 polymer ?
#
loop_
_entity_poly.entity_id
_entity_poly.type
_entity_poly.pdbx_seq_one_letter_code
_entity_poly.pdbx_strand_id
1 'polypeptide(L)'
;YNEYYHLGIGYGNFLSYGMFPEPHNGGLTFKAGRVVNLGEVRPVDSGQITEAITHAWYQADRPVQSPLQGETEPAPDKAEGYIYV
;
A
#
# COMPACT_ATOMS: atom_id res chain seq x y z
N TYR A 1 -14.80 -24.45 12.94
CA TYR A 1 -15.00 -23.00 13.12
C TYR A 1 -15.27 -22.37 11.76
N ASN A 2 -16.50 -22.52 11.25
CA ASN A 2 -16.92 -21.95 9.95
C ASN A 2 -17.15 -20.43 10.05
N GLU A 3 -17.47 -19.94 11.24
CA GLU A 3 -17.65 -18.53 11.58
C GLU A 3 -16.43 -17.66 11.22
N TYR A 4 -15.22 -18.21 11.22
CA TYR A 4 -13.99 -17.47 10.92
C TYR A 4 -13.87 -17.07 9.46
N TYR A 5 -14.60 -17.70 8.53
CA TYR A 5 -14.64 -17.25 7.14
C TYR A 5 -15.36 -15.91 6.97
N HIS A 6 -16.10 -15.45 7.99
CA HIS A 6 -16.89 -14.22 7.95
C HIS A 6 -16.31 -13.09 8.80
N LEU A 7 -15.21 -13.32 9.51
CA LEU A 7 -14.53 -12.32 10.34
C LEU A 7 -13.29 -11.78 9.59
N GLY A 8 -12.99 -10.49 9.77
CA GLY A 8 -11.75 -9.89 9.24
C GLY A 8 -11.70 -9.65 7.72
N ILE A 9 -12.85 -9.56 7.05
CA ILE A 9 -12.95 -9.42 5.58
C ILE A 9 -12.22 -8.17 5.03
N GLY A 10 -12.16 -7.09 5.81
CA GLY A 10 -11.50 -5.85 5.40
C GLY A 10 -12.17 -5.17 4.20
N TYR A 11 -11.40 -4.38 3.44
CA TYR A 11 -11.90 -3.58 2.31
C TYR A 11 -12.06 -4.37 0.99
N GLY A 12 -11.55 -5.60 0.91
CA GLY A 12 -11.55 -6.36 -0.35
C GLY A 12 -10.61 -5.80 -1.43
N ASN A 13 -9.69 -4.92 -1.04
CA ASN A 13 -8.64 -4.38 -1.92
C ASN A 13 -7.33 -5.12 -1.66
N PHE A 14 -6.63 -5.54 -2.71
CA PHE A 14 -5.38 -6.30 -2.61
C PHE A 14 -4.34 -5.73 -3.57
N LEU A 15 -3.06 -5.82 -3.18
CA LEU A 15 -1.92 -5.38 -3.98
C LEU A 15 -0.79 -6.42 -3.89
N SER A 16 -0.21 -6.78 -5.04
CA SER A 16 1.00 -7.60 -5.15
C SER A 16 1.91 -6.98 -6.20
N TYR A 17 3.18 -6.75 -5.87
CA TYR A 17 4.20 -6.36 -6.85
C TYR A 17 4.74 -7.55 -7.65
N GLY A 18 4.28 -8.76 -7.33
CA GLY A 18 4.85 -9.99 -7.85
C GLY A 18 6.23 -10.29 -7.24
N MET A 19 6.70 -11.53 -7.45
CA MET A 19 7.96 -12.00 -6.88
C MET A 19 8.52 -13.17 -7.70
N PHE A 20 9.83 -13.40 -7.54
CA PHE A 20 10.62 -14.45 -8.19
C PHE A 20 10.64 -14.34 -9.72
N PRO A 21 11.60 -13.58 -10.28
CA PRO A 21 11.84 -13.52 -11.71
C PRO A 21 12.08 -14.90 -12.31
N GLU A 22 11.36 -15.21 -13.37
CA GLU A 22 11.51 -16.43 -14.15
C GLU A 22 12.74 -16.27 -15.06
N PRO A 23 13.71 -17.20 -15.02
CA PRO A 23 15.03 -17.02 -15.65
C PRO A 23 14.99 -16.97 -17.18
N HIS A 24 13.91 -17.43 -17.81
CA HIS A 24 13.87 -17.65 -19.27
C HIS A 24 12.91 -16.73 -20.04
N ASN A 25 11.93 -16.12 -19.40
CA ASN A 25 10.88 -15.34 -20.08
C ASN A 25 10.67 -13.92 -19.52
N GLY A 26 11.44 -13.52 -18.49
CA GLY A 26 11.30 -12.22 -17.84
C GLY A 26 9.99 -12.03 -17.06
N GLY A 27 9.20 -13.09 -16.90
CA GLY A 27 8.00 -13.10 -16.06
C GLY A 27 8.33 -13.19 -14.58
N LEU A 28 7.29 -13.13 -13.74
CA LEU A 28 7.38 -13.39 -12.30
C LEU A 28 6.57 -14.64 -11.96
N THR A 29 7.11 -15.51 -11.11
CA THR A 29 6.39 -16.71 -10.64
C THR A 29 5.11 -16.30 -9.89
N PHE A 30 5.24 -15.32 -8.98
CA PHE A 30 4.09 -14.64 -8.42
C PHE A 30 3.79 -13.42 -9.27
N LYS A 31 2.61 -13.40 -9.89
CA LYS A 31 2.21 -12.30 -10.77
C LYS A 31 1.93 -11.04 -9.96
N ALA A 32 2.32 -9.90 -10.51
CA ALA A 32 1.92 -8.60 -10.01
C ALA A 32 0.45 -8.34 -10.35
N GLY A 33 -0.25 -7.61 -9.49
CA GLY A 33 -1.63 -7.24 -9.72
C GLY A 33 -2.25 -6.51 -8.54
N ARG A 34 -3.35 -5.82 -8.82
CA ARG A 34 -4.23 -5.25 -7.81
C ARG A 34 -5.66 -5.73 -8.02
N VAL A 35 -6.41 -5.80 -6.93
CA VAL A 35 -7.85 -6.07 -6.91
C VAL A 35 -8.51 -4.95 -6.12
N VAL A 36 -9.66 -4.48 -6.59
CA VAL A 36 -10.48 -3.49 -5.90
C VAL A 36 -11.87 -4.05 -5.68
N ASN A 37 -12.41 -3.92 -4.46
CA ASN A 37 -13.75 -4.39 -4.08
C ASN A 37 -14.02 -5.86 -4.48
N LEU A 38 -13.04 -6.75 -4.28
CA LEU A 38 -13.12 -8.18 -4.68
C LEU A 38 -13.41 -8.41 -6.17
N GLY A 39 -13.05 -7.44 -7.03
CA GLY A 39 -13.19 -7.53 -8.47
C GLY A 39 -12.09 -8.32 -9.18
N GLU A 40 -11.93 -8.04 -10.48
CA GLU A 40 -10.91 -8.66 -11.32
C GLU A 40 -9.49 -8.16 -11.00
N VAL A 41 -8.49 -9.00 -11.30
CA VAL A 41 -7.08 -8.60 -11.24
C VAL A 41 -6.79 -7.59 -12.35
N ARG A 42 -6.21 -6.46 -11.95
CA ARG A 42 -5.75 -5.39 -12.85
C ARG A 42 -4.25 -5.17 -12.68
N PRO A 43 -3.56 -4.61 -13.70
CA PRO A 43 -2.15 -4.24 -13.55
C PRO A 43 -1.94 -3.23 -12.42
N VAL A 44 -0.77 -3.31 -11.78
CA VAL A 44 -0.31 -2.32 -10.81
C VAL A 44 0.31 -1.15 -11.57
N ASP A 45 -0.15 0.05 -11.27
CA ASP A 45 0.50 1.30 -11.69
C ASP A 45 1.21 1.90 -10.48
N SER A 46 2.54 1.77 -10.43
CA SER A 46 3.35 2.30 -9.32
C SER A 46 3.34 3.83 -9.26
N GLY A 47 3.02 4.52 -10.35
CA GLY A 47 2.88 5.98 -10.37
C GLY A 47 1.69 6.50 -9.58
N GLN A 48 0.74 5.62 -9.21
CA GLN A 48 -0.45 5.97 -8.42
C GLN A 48 -0.25 5.77 -6.91
N ILE A 49 0.92 5.31 -6.47
CA ILE A 49 1.18 5.08 -5.04
C ILE A 49 1.45 6.43 -4.37
N THR A 50 0.79 6.65 -3.24
CA THR A 50 0.95 7.84 -2.39
C THR A 50 1.06 7.45 -0.92
N GLU A 51 1.80 8.24 -0.15
CA GLU A 51 1.91 8.16 1.30
C GLU A 51 1.19 9.35 1.92
N ALA A 52 0.35 9.09 2.93
CA ALA A 52 -0.46 10.11 3.58
C ALA A 52 -0.06 10.23 5.06
N ILE A 53 0.55 11.36 5.43
CA ILE A 53 1.05 11.60 6.79
C ILE A 53 0.05 12.35 7.67
N THR A 54 -1.18 12.58 7.21
CA THR A 54 -2.20 13.37 7.94
C THR A 54 -2.37 12.99 9.41
N HIS A 55 -2.28 11.69 9.74
CA HIS A 55 -2.43 11.16 11.09
C HIS A 55 -1.20 10.40 11.61
N ALA A 56 -0.07 10.56 10.94
CA ALA A 56 1.22 10.02 11.38
C ALA A 56 2.07 11.15 11.98
N TRP A 57 2.98 10.81 12.89
CA TRP A 57 3.95 11.71 13.52
C TRP A 57 5.09 12.08 12.57
N TYR A 58 4.71 12.62 11.40
CA TYR A 58 5.61 13.18 10.41
C TYR A 58 5.08 14.54 9.94
N GLN A 59 6.01 15.36 9.47
CA GLN A 59 5.77 16.64 8.81
C GLN A 59 6.38 16.65 7.41
N ALA A 60 5.75 17.38 6.50
CA ALA A 60 6.21 17.60 5.13
C ALA A 60 5.45 18.80 4.53
N ASP A 61 5.95 19.34 3.42
CA ASP A 61 5.29 20.44 2.69
C ASP A 61 3.89 20.07 2.19
N ARG A 62 3.65 18.79 1.91
CA ARG A 62 2.33 18.27 1.51
C ARG A 62 1.98 17.03 2.33
N PRO A 63 0.74 16.90 2.82
CA PRO A 63 0.35 15.77 3.66
C PRO A 63 0.17 14.46 2.89
N VAL A 64 0.08 14.52 1.56
CA VAL A 64 0.00 13.35 0.67
C VAL A 64 0.99 13.54 -0.48
N GLN A 65 1.92 12.61 -0.63
CA GLN A 65 3.01 12.69 -1.60
C GLN A 65 3.27 11.34 -2.27
N SER A 66 3.93 11.36 -3.43
CA SER A 66 4.46 10.13 -4.03
C SER A 66 5.70 9.69 -3.25
N PRO A 67 5.92 8.38 -3.03
CA PRO A 67 7.15 7.88 -2.39
C PRO A 67 8.43 8.32 -3.11
N LEU A 68 8.37 8.60 -4.43
CA LEU A 68 9.51 9.10 -5.21
C LEU A 68 9.93 10.54 -4.82
N GLN A 69 9.06 11.26 -4.10
CA GLN A 69 9.29 12.61 -3.60
C GLN A 69 9.13 12.67 -2.07
N GLY A 70 9.13 11.51 -1.39
CA GLY A 70 8.80 11.41 0.02
C GLY A 70 9.82 12.10 0.93
N GLU A 71 9.32 12.78 1.94
CA GLU A 71 10.08 13.35 3.06
C GLU A 71 9.79 12.55 4.34
N THR A 72 10.79 12.34 5.19
CA THR A 72 10.62 11.61 6.46
C THR A 72 11.18 12.45 7.60
N GLU A 73 10.41 13.48 7.99
CA GLU A 73 10.74 14.32 9.14
C GLU A 73 9.81 13.99 10.32
N PRO A 74 10.33 13.44 11.43
CA PRO A 74 9.52 13.12 12.60
C PRO A 74 8.92 14.37 13.26
N ALA A 75 7.63 14.30 13.61
CA ALA A 75 6.89 15.35 14.31
C ALA A 75 6.07 14.74 15.47
N PRO A 76 6.72 14.31 16.57
CA PRO A 76 6.05 13.63 17.68
C PRO A 76 4.98 14.48 18.38
N ASP A 77 5.13 15.81 18.35
CA ASP A 77 4.21 16.75 19.00
C ASP A 77 3.02 17.15 18.11
N LYS A 78 2.92 16.58 16.90
CA LYS A 78 1.78 16.81 15.99
C LYS A 78 0.50 16.26 16.61
N ALA A 79 -0.45 17.15 16.88
CA ALA A 79 -1.66 16.83 17.63
C ALA A 79 -2.55 15.76 16.96
N GLU A 80 -2.59 15.75 15.63
CA GLU A 80 -3.39 14.82 14.82
C GLU A 80 -2.68 13.48 14.60
N GLY A 81 -1.38 13.43 14.91
CA GLY A 81 -0.56 12.23 14.80
C GLY A 81 -0.82 11.27 15.96
N TYR A 82 -0.86 9.97 15.65
CA TYR A 82 -0.92 8.92 16.69
C TYR A 82 -0.02 7.72 16.40
N ILE A 83 0.75 7.73 15.30
CA ILE A 83 1.55 6.58 14.83
C ILE A 83 2.77 7.00 13.98
N TYR A 84 3.79 6.14 13.91
CA TYR A 84 4.98 6.27 13.03
C TYR A 84 4.91 5.35 11.80
N VAL A 85 3.72 5.15 11.23
CA VAL A 85 3.50 4.35 10.02
C VAL A 85 3.15 5.27 8.87
#